data_AF-A0A966J6P9-F1
#
_entry.id   AF-A0A966J6P9-F1
#
_cell.length_a   1.000
_cell.length_b   1.000
_cell.length_c   1.000
_cell.angle_alpha   90.00
_cell.angle_beta   90.00
_cell.angle_gamma   90.00
#
_symmetry.space_group_name_H-M   'P 1'
#
loop_
_entity.id
_entity.type
_entity.pdbx_description
1 polymer ?
#
loop_
_entity_poly.entity_id
_entity_poly.type
_entity_poly.pdbx_seq_one_letter_code
_entity_poly.pdbx_strand_id
1 'polypeptide(L)'
;LPSGRDALDMMMRLIERAGLRPGHDIVIAIDVAATAFQDPQGGYALRREGRYATSADMIEMLADWVKHYPVVSIEDGLGEEDWSAWAELTRRVGHQVQLVGDDLFTTHPERLARGVRERVANGVLVKANQNGTLSGTIALIAQAKAAGYATVVSARSGETEDAFMSDLAVGTGAGQIKIGSLRTSSTVAKYNQLLRIEEACGAPYPGLSALTGRS
;
A
#
# COMPACT_ATOMS: atom_id res chain seq x y z
N LEU A 1 -6.45 -13.81 -15.31
CA LEU A 1 -5.21 -14.51 -14.92
C LEU A 1 -5.54 -15.49 -13.81
N PRO A 2 -4.96 -16.70 -13.82
CA PRO A 2 -5.29 -17.78 -12.87
C PRO A 2 -4.82 -17.51 -11.43
N SER A 3 -3.62 -16.94 -11.24
CA SER A 3 -3.03 -16.68 -9.93
C SER A 3 -2.45 -15.27 -9.79
N GLY A 4 -2.09 -14.90 -8.56
CA GLY A 4 -1.31 -13.68 -8.30
C GLY A 4 0.08 -13.73 -8.95
N ARG A 5 0.71 -14.92 -8.99
CA ARG A 5 2.00 -15.12 -9.65
C ARG A 5 1.94 -14.83 -11.15
N ASP A 6 0.90 -15.31 -11.83
CA ASP A 6 0.70 -15.03 -13.26
C ASP A 6 0.54 -13.54 -13.54
N ALA A 7 -0.06 -12.80 -12.60
CA ALA A 7 -0.17 -11.34 -12.66
C ALA A 7 1.19 -10.67 -12.56
N LEU A 8 2.04 -11.11 -11.64
CA LEU A 8 3.41 -10.60 -11.49
C LEU A 8 4.26 -10.91 -12.73
N ASP A 9 4.19 -12.14 -13.26
CA ASP A 9 4.86 -12.52 -14.50
C ASP A 9 4.38 -11.70 -15.71
N MET A 10 3.10 -11.34 -15.75
CA MET A 10 2.58 -10.43 -16.76
C MET A 10 3.15 -9.02 -16.58
N MET A 11 3.19 -8.49 -15.36
CA MET A 11 3.72 -7.15 -15.08
C MET A 11 5.19 -7.03 -15.46
N MET A 12 6.02 -8.02 -15.13
CA MET A 12 7.44 -8.04 -15.54
C MET A 12 7.60 -7.90 -17.05
N ARG A 13 6.87 -8.72 -17.81
CA ARG A 13 6.89 -8.67 -19.28
C ARG A 13 6.38 -7.34 -19.84
N LEU A 14 5.37 -6.73 -19.21
CA LEU A 14 4.82 -5.44 -19.65
C LEU A 14 5.78 -4.28 -19.39
N ILE A 15 6.50 -4.29 -18.26
CA ILE A 15 7.55 -3.30 -17.95
C ILE A 15 8.66 -3.39 -19.01
N GLU A 16 9.15 -4.60 -19.30
CA GLU A 16 10.17 -4.82 -20.33
C GLU A 16 9.69 -4.41 -21.73
N ARG A 17 8.44 -4.74 -22.07
CA ARG A 17 7.82 -4.35 -23.36
C ARG A 17 7.69 -2.83 -23.51
N ALA A 18 7.56 -2.09 -22.41
CA ALA A 18 7.58 -0.63 -22.41
C ALA A 18 9.00 -0.04 -22.55
N GLY A 19 10.04 -0.87 -22.63
CA GLY A 19 11.44 -0.45 -22.71
C GLY A 19 12.05 -0.05 -21.36
N LEU A 20 11.43 -0.45 -20.26
CA LEU A 20 11.85 -0.12 -18.89
C LEU A 20 12.44 -1.35 -18.19
N ARG A 21 13.33 -1.14 -17.22
CA ARG A 21 13.94 -2.22 -16.43
C ARG A 21 13.15 -2.49 -15.15
N PRO A 22 12.57 -3.69 -14.97
CA PRO A 22 11.94 -4.08 -13.72
C PRO A 22 12.91 -4.02 -12.54
N GLY A 23 12.47 -3.50 -11.40
CA GLY A 23 13.28 -3.33 -10.19
C GLY A 23 14.19 -2.11 -10.18
N HIS A 24 14.45 -1.48 -11.32
CA HIS A 24 15.25 -0.26 -11.42
C HIS A 24 14.40 0.96 -11.82
N ASP A 25 13.76 0.90 -12.99
CA ASP A 25 12.97 2.02 -13.50
C ASP A 25 11.52 1.93 -12.98
N ILE A 26 10.99 0.71 -12.81
CA ILE A 26 9.67 0.45 -12.25
C ILE A 26 9.75 -0.69 -11.23
N VAL A 27 9.15 -0.47 -10.06
CA VAL A 27 8.96 -1.46 -8.99
C VAL A 27 7.48 -1.79 -8.82
N ILE A 28 7.16 -2.87 -8.12
CA ILE A 28 5.79 -3.36 -7.96
C ILE A 28 5.31 -3.13 -6.52
N ALA A 29 4.09 -2.61 -6.38
CA ALA A 29 3.32 -2.61 -5.14
C ALA A 29 2.06 -3.45 -5.33
N ILE A 30 1.65 -4.21 -4.32
CA ILE A 30 0.50 -5.10 -4.38
C ILE A 30 -0.46 -4.75 -3.25
N ASP A 31 -1.73 -4.59 -3.58
CA ASP A 31 -2.83 -4.60 -2.61
C ASP A 31 -3.52 -5.95 -2.70
N VAL A 32 -3.37 -6.74 -1.63
CA VAL A 32 -3.91 -8.09 -1.53
C VAL A 32 -5.37 -8.03 -1.09
N ALA A 33 -5.76 -7.04 -0.27
CA ALA A 33 -7.07 -6.92 0.36
C ALA A 33 -7.54 -8.25 0.98
N ALA A 34 -6.68 -8.89 1.77
CA ALA A 34 -6.88 -10.28 2.22
C ALA A 34 -8.15 -10.50 3.05
N THR A 35 -8.62 -9.47 3.76
CA THR A 35 -9.90 -9.48 4.47
C THR A 35 -11.07 -9.87 3.56
N ALA A 36 -11.06 -9.46 2.28
CA ALA A 36 -12.16 -9.71 1.34
C ALA A 36 -12.37 -11.19 0.98
N PHE A 37 -11.37 -12.04 1.25
CA PHE A 37 -11.44 -13.48 1.02
C PHE A 37 -11.01 -14.31 2.22
N GLN A 38 -10.86 -13.67 3.39
CA GLN A 38 -10.71 -14.38 4.65
C GLN A 38 -12.02 -15.13 4.94
N ASP A 39 -11.89 -16.40 5.30
CA ASP A 39 -13.04 -17.22 5.62
C ASP A 39 -13.43 -17.01 7.11
N PRO A 40 -14.72 -16.89 7.45
CA PRO A 40 -15.16 -16.61 8.83
C PRO A 40 -14.71 -17.67 9.85
N GLN A 41 -14.43 -18.88 9.40
CA GLN A 41 -13.93 -19.98 10.23
C GLN A 41 -12.41 -19.95 10.40
N GLY A 42 -11.72 -18.95 9.84
CA GLY A 42 -10.26 -18.81 9.78
C GLY A 42 -9.74 -19.01 8.36
N GLY A 43 -8.46 -18.73 8.11
CA GLY A 43 -7.82 -18.94 6.80
C GLY A 43 -8.40 -18.11 5.65
N TYR A 44 -8.02 -18.44 4.41
CA TYR A 44 -8.19 -17.62 3.22
C TYR A 44 -8.62 -18.46 2.01
N ALA A 45 -9.73 -18.08 1.37
CA ALA A 45 -10.27 -18.77 0.20
C ALA A 45 -9.74 -18.16 -1.10
N LEU A 46 -8.65 -18.69 -1.65
CA LEU A 46 -8.07 -18.29 -2.93
C LEU A 46 -8.84 -18.90 -4.11
N ARG A 47 -10.10 -18.45 -4.29
CA ARG A 47 -11.08 -19.07 -5.20
C ARG A 47 -10.61 -19.19 -6.64
N ARG A 48 -9.82 -18.22 -7.14
CA ARG A 48 -9.28 -18.27 -8.52
C ARG A 48 -8.23 -19.36 -8.70
N GLU A 49 -7.50 -19.68 -7.64
CA GLU A 49 -6.50 -20.75 -7.59
C GLU A 49 -7.11 -22.09 -7.14
N GLY A 50 -8.40 -22.12 -6.80
CA GLY A 50 -9.10 -23.32 -6.36
C GLY A 50 -8.55 -23.90 -5.04
N ARG A 51 -7.88 -23.10 -4.21
CA ARG A 51 -7.24 -23.56 -2.97
C ARG A 51 -7.63 -22.72 -1.76
N TYR A 52 -7.46 -23.32 -0.60
CA TYR A 52 -7.58 -22.67 0.70
C TYR A 52 -6.20 -22.53 1.31
N ALA A 53 -5.96 -21.43 2.01
CA ALA A 53 -4.66 -21.08 2.59
C ALA A 53 -4.82 -20.71 4.07
N THR A 54 -3.89 -21.15 4.90
CA THR A 54 -3.75 -20.63 6.27
C THR A 54 -3.01 -19.28 6.25
N SER A 55 -2.97 -18.56 7.37
CA SER A 55 -2.14 -17.35 7.49
C SER A 55 -0.66 -17.64 7.24
N ALA A 56 -0.17 -18.82 7.65
CA ALA A 56 1.19 -19.25 7.36
C ALA A 56 1.44 -19.45 5.86
N ASP A 57 0.47 -20.04 5.14
CA ASP A 57 0.56 -20.21 3.68
C ASP A 57 0.53 -18.85 2.95
N MET A 58 -0.28 -17.89 3.44
CA MET A 58 -0.31 -16.52 2.91
C MET A 58 1.04 -15.83 3.11
N ILE A 59 1.62 -15.92 4.31
CA ILE A 59 2.94 -15.34 4.61
C ILE A 59 4.03 -15.96 3.73
N GLU A 60 4.02 -17.28 3.54
CA GLU A 60 4.96 -17.96 2.65
C GLU A 60 4.83 -17.48 1.20
N MET A 61 3.60 -17.37 0.70
CA MET A 61 3.32 -16.87 -0.64
C MET A 61 3.82 -15.44 -0.84
N LEU A 62 3.55 -14.54 0.13
CA LEU A 62 4.00 -13.15 0.06
C LEU A 62 5.52 -13.05 0.13
N ALA A 63 6.17 -13.83 1.00
CA ALA A 63 7.62 -13.89 1.07
C ALA A 63 8.26 -14.42 -0.23
N ASP A 64 7.63 -15.41 -0.86
CA ASP A 64 8.04 -15.93 -2.16
C ASP A 64 7.94 -14.85 -3.26
N TRP A 65 6.88 -14.04 -3.24
CA TRP A 65 6.74 -12.93 -4.19
C TRP A 65 7.82 -11.85 -3.99
N VAL A 66 8.10 -11.46 -2.74
CA VAL A 66 9.18 -10.52 -2.42
C VAL A 66 10.53 -11.03 -2.90
N LYS A 67 10.77 -12.33 -2.79
CA LYS A 67 12.03 -12.96 -3.21
C LYS A 67 12.22 -12.97 -4.73
N HIS A 68 11.15 -13.20 -5.49
CA HIS A 68 11.25 -13.47 -6.94
C HIS A 68 10.88 -12.29 -7.83
N TYR A 69 10.23 -11.25 -7.29
CA TYR A 69 9.77 -10.09 -8.05
C TYR A 69 10.26 -8.81 -7.38
N PRO A 70 10.35 -7.68 -8.12
CA PRO A 70 10.70 -6.38 -7.57
C PRO A 70 9.53 -5.75 -6.79
N VAL A 71 8.90 -6.54 -5.90
CA VAL A 71 7.86 -6.10 -4.99
C VAL A 71 8.51 -5.32 -3.87
N VAL A 72 8.12 -4.05 -3.72
CA VAL A 72 8.66 -3.15 -2.69
C VAL A 72 7.62 -2.75 -1.66
N SER A 73 6.34 -3.02 -1.91
CA SER A 73 5.24 -2.72 -1.00
C SER A 73 4.12 -3.75 -1.11
N ILE A 74 3.62 -4.21 0.02
CA ILE A 74 2.45 -5.09 0.13
C ILE A 74 1.44 -4.41 1.07
N GLU A 75 0.23 -4.23 0.60
CA GLU A 75 -0.90 -3.69 1.32
C GLU A 75 -1.88 -4.82 1.65
N ASP A 76 -2.36 -4.83 2.91
CA ASP A 76 -3.35 -5.77 3.44
C ASP A 76 -3.12 -7.23 3.07
N GLY A 77 -1.89 -7.70 3.29
CA GLY A 77 -1.47 -9.07 2.99
C GLY A 77 -2.18 -10.17 3.79
N LEU A 78 -2.80 -9.80 4.91
CA LEU A 78 -3.53 -10.66 5.84
C LEU A 78 -4.81 -9.96 6.32
N GLY A 79 -5.74 -10.72 6.89
CA GLY A 79 -7.00 -10.18 7.39
C GLY A 79 -6.80 -9.11 8.46
N GLU A 80 -7.73 -8.14 8.52
CA GLU A 80 -7.64 -6.94 9.37
C GLU A 80 -7.54 -7.22 10.88
N GLU A 81 -8.04 -8.38 11.34
CA GLU A 81 -7.98 -8.81 12.75
C GLU A 81 -6.92 -9.89 13.02
N ASP A 82 -6.13 -10.30 12.02
CA ASP A 82 -5.10 -11.34 12.16
C ASP A 82 -3.76 -10.77 12.69
N TRP A 83 -3.82 -10.06 13.82
CA TRP A 83 -2.69 -9.29 14.37
C TRP A 83 -1.43 -10.12 14.63
N SER A 84 -1.58 -11.37 15.06
CA SER A 84 -0.46 -12.26 15.31
C SER A 84 0.24 -12.67 14.01
N ALA A 85 -0.51 -13.00 12.96
CA ALA A 85 0.06 -13.30 11.65
C ALA A 85 0.67 -12.05 11.00
N TRP A 86 0.06 -10.87 11.20
CA TRP A 86 0.63 -9.59 10.77
C TRP A 86 1.98 -9.30 11.43
N ALA A 87 2.12 -9.57 12.73
CA ALA A 87 3.41 -9.46 13.43
C ALA A 87 4.45 -10.43 12.84
N GLU A 88 4.03 -11.66 12.52
CA GLU A 88 4.89 -12.66 11.89
C GLU A 88 5.31 -12.26 10.47
N LEU A 89 4.38 -11.76 9.65
CA LEU A 89 4.66 -11.21 8.32
C LEU A 89 5.68 -10.07 8.42
N THR A 90 5.48 -9.16 9.39
CA THR A 90 6.37 -8.02 9.62
C THR A 90 7.78 -8.48 10.00
N ARG A 91 7.88 -9.45 10.90
CA ARG A 91 9.17 -10.05 11.28
C ARG A 91 9.86 -10.72 10.10
N ARG A 92 9.09 -11.39 9.23
CA ARG A 92 9.62 -12.18 8.12
C ARG A 92 10.13 -11.32 6.96
N VAL A 93 9.38 -10.29 6.54
CA VAL A 93 9.69 -9.52 5.32
C VAL A 93 9.69 -8.00 5.49
N GLY A 94 9.30 -7.46 6.64
CA GLY A 94 9.19 -6.00 6.86
C GLY A 94 10.52 -5.23 6.84
N HIS A 95 11.65 -5.93 6.76
CA HIS A 95 12.97 -5.35 6.56
C HIS A 95 13.41 -5.30 5.08
N GLN A 96 12.63 -5.93 4.17
CA GLN A 96 12.88 -5.95 2.71
C GLN A 96 11.82 -5.17 1.93
N VAL A 97 10.61 -5.05 2.48
CA VAL A 97 9.48 -4.36 1.84
C VAL A 97 8.69 -3.51 2.81
N GLN A 98 7.98 -2.54 2.24
CA GLN A 98 6.91 -1.83 2.91
C GLN A 98 5.70 -2.75 3.10
N LEU A 99 5.13 -2.78 4.29
CA LEU A 99 3.89 -3.45 4.67
C LEU A 99 2.90 -2.36 5.09
N VAL A 100 1.88 -2.15 4.26
CA VAL A 100 0.90 -1.08 4.42
C VAL A 100 -0.39 -1.67 5.00
N GLY A 101 -0.83 -1.15 6.14
CA GLY A 101 -2.17 -1.43 6.66
C GLY A 101 -3.19 -0.43 6.13
N ASP A 102 -4.23 -0.90 5.44
CA ASP A 102 -5.43 -0.14 5.07
C ASP A 102 -6.59 -0.54 5.98
N ASP A 103 -7.19 -1.71 5.77
CA ASP A 103 -8.22 -2.28 6.65
C ASP A 103 -7.64 -2.61 8.03
N LEU A 104 -6.36 -2.98 8.11
CA LEU A 104 -5.68 -3.19 9.40
C LEU A 104 -5.74 -1.95 10.32
N PHE A 105 -5.59 -0.74 9.77
CA PHE A 105 -5.53 0.48 10.56
C PHE A 105 -6.74 1.40 10.42
N THR A 106 -7.51 1.28 9.33
CA THR A 106 -8.71 2.07 8.99
C THR A 106 -8.57 3.58 9.19
N THR A 107 -7.36 4.12 8.98
CA THR A 107 -7.04 5.52 9.31
C THR A 107 -7.48 5.90 10.75
N HIS A 108 -7.36 4.96 11.69
CA HIS A 108 -7.75 5.09 13.09
C HIS A 108 -6.52 5.23 14.02
N PRO A 109 -6.39 6.34 14.78
CA PRO A 109 -5.19 6.62 15.58
C PRO A 109 -4.82 5.52 16.59
N GLU A 110 -5.81 4.91 17.24
CA GLU A 110 -5.57 3.87 18.24
C GLU A 110 -5.08 2.55 17.65
N ARG A 111 -5.58 2.18 16.46
CA ARG A 111 -5.14 0.97 15.74
C ARG A 111 -3.72 1.16 15.24
N LEU A 112 -3.41 2.33 14.68
CA LEU A 112 -2.04 2.70 14.32
C LEU A 112 -1.12 2.68 15.55
N ALA A 113 -1.54 3.27 16.68
CA ALA A 113 -0.75 3.26 17.91
C ALA A 113 -0.48 1.84 18.43
N ARG A 114 -1.47 0.94 18.30
CA ARG A 114 -1.30 -0.49 18.58
C ARG A 114 -0.26 -1.12 17.65
N GLY A 115 -0.39 -0.91 16.34
CA GLY A 115 0.56 -1.41 15.34
C GLY A 115 2.00 -1.00 15.65
N VAL A 116 2.21 0.28 15.99
CA VAL A 116 3.53 0.79 16.38
C VAL A 116 4.06 0.11 17.65
N ARG A 117 3.24 -0.04 18.71
CA ARG A 117 3.65 -0.72 19.95
C ARG A 117 4.00 -2.18 19.74
N GLU A 118 3.22 -2.88 18.92
CA GLU A 118 3.36 -4.32 18.64
C GLU A 118 4.33 -4.61 17.48
N ARG A 119 4.91 -3.56 16.85
CA ARG A 119 5.78 -3.64 15.67
C ARG A 119 5.14 -4.41 14.52
N VAL A 120 3.88 -4.08 14.24
CA VAL A 120 3.06 -4.65 13.18
C VAL A 120 2.99 -3.68 12.01
N ALA A 121 3.29 -4.19 10.80
CA ALA A 121 3.43 -3.42 9.58
C ALA A 121 4.55 -2.35 9.70
N ASN A 122 4.77 -1.56 8.65
CA ASN A 122 5.72 -0.44 8.67
C ASN A 122 5.26 0.73 7.76
N GLY A 123 3.97 0.73 7.41
CA GLY A 123 3.30 1.75 6.61
C GLY A 123 1.80 1.75 6.84
N VAL A 124 1.16 2.87 6.55
CA VAL A 124 -0.30 3.07 6.68
C VAL A 124 -0.87 3.71 5.42
N LEU A 125 -1.98 3.15 4.95
CA LEU A 125 -2.79 3.78 3.91
C LEU A 125 -3.71 4.81 4.56
N VAL A 126 -3.67 6.04 4.07
CA VAL A 126 -4.39 7.16 4.66
C VAL A 126 -5.54 7.55 3.75
N LYS A 127 -6.77 7.28 4.20
CA LYS A 127 -8.00 7.68 3.54
C LYS A 127 -8.72 8.69 4.42
N ALA A 128 -8.72 9.96 4.01
CA ALA A 128 -9.28 11.05 4.81
C ALA A 128 -10.75 10.80 5.20
N ASN A 129 -11.51 10.11 4.36
CA ASN A 129 -12.91 9.79 4.64
C ASN A 129 -13.11 8.66 5.67
N GLN A 130 -12.12 7.78 5.89
CA GLN A 130 -12.16 6.81 7.00
C GLN A 130 -11.95 7.52 8.34
N ASN A 131 -11.08 8.54 8.38
CA ASN A 131 -10.90 9.37 9.58
C ASN A 131 -12.08 10.32 9.81
N GLY A 132 -12.62 10.90 8.74
CA GLY A 132 -13.78 11.79 8.75
C GLY A 132 -13.45 13.28 8.92
N THR A 133 -12.22 13.64 9.32
CA THR A 133 -11.80 15.06 9.44
C THR A 133 -10.41 15.30 8.87
N LEU A 134 -10.16 16.51 8.35
CA LEU A 134 -8.82 16.90 7.89
C LEU A 134 -7.81 16.94 9.05
N SER A 135 -8.18 17.52 10.19
CA SER A 135 -7.29 17.62 11.36
C SER A 135 -6.88 16.26 11.88
N GLY A 136 -7.83 15.31 11.99
CA GLY A 136 -7.51 13.94 12.40
C GLY A 136 -6.66 13.19 11.38
N THR A 137 -6.89 13.42 10.08
CA THR A 137 -6.06 12.86 9.01
C THR A 137 -4.61 13.35 9.08
N ILE A 138 -4.41 14.66 9.26
CA ILE A 138 -3.06 15.26 9.40
C ILE A 138 -2.38 14.74 10.68
N ALA A 139 -3.12 14.66 11.79
CA ALA A 139 -2.60 14.13 13.05
C ALA A 139 -2.14 12.66 12.91
N LEU A 140 -2.90 11.83 12.18
CA LEU A 140 -2.53 10.45 11.93
C LEU A 140 -1.30 10.32 11.04
N ILE A 141 -1.19 11.14 9.98
CA ILE A 141 0.02 11.20 9.14
C ILE A 141 1.23 11.58 10.00
N ALA A 142 1.10 12.59 10.86
CA ALA A 142 2.17 13.01 11.76
C ALA A 142 2.57 11.90 12.76
N GLN A 143 1.58 11.21 13.33
CA GLN A 143 1.80 10.07 14.24
C GLN A 143 2.56 8.93 13.55
N ALA A 144 2.15 8.54 12.33
CA ALA A 144 2.79 7.49 11.56
C ALA A 144 4.26 7.84 11.27
N LYS A 145 4.51 9.07 10.80
CA LYS A 145 5.87 9.55 10.50
C LYS A 145 6.76 9.60 11.73
N ALA A 146 6.24 10.09 12.86
CA ALA A 146 6.99 10.12 14.12
C ALA A 146 7.40 8.71 14.59
N ALA A 147 6.61 7.69 14.22
CA ALA A 147 6.91 6.27 14.49
C ALA A 147 7.78 5.60 13.40
N GLY A 148 8.19 6.33 12.35
CA GLY A 148 8.96 5.77 11.24
C GLY A 148 8.14 4.95 10.24
N TYR A 149 6.81 5.03 10.27
CA TYR A 149 5.94 4.36 9.31
C TYR A 149 5.84 5.17 8.02
N ALA A 150 5.83 4.48 6.88
CA ALA A 150 5.47 5.08 5.60
C ALA A 150 4.02 5.57 5.62
N THR A 151 3.74 6.67 4.93
CA THR A 151 2.39 7.19 4.77
C THR A 151 2.02 7.23 3.30
N VAL A 152 0.92 6.58 2.92
CA VAL A 152 0.44 6.55 1.54
C VAL A 152 -0.95 7.19 1.50
N VAL A 153 -1.07 8.40 0.96
CA VAL A 153 -2.38 9.04 0.80
C VAL A 153 -3.14 8.33 -0.31
N SER A 154 -4.40 7.95 -0.07
CA SER A 154 -5.15 7.11 -0.99
C SER A 154 -6.52 7.64 -1.36
N ALA A 155 -6.87 7.42 -2.62
CA ALA A 155 -8.24 7.49 -3.14
C ALA A 155 -9.10 6.32 -2.62
N ARG A 156 -10.41 6.41 -2.87
CA ARG A 156 -11.36 5.30 -2.77
C ARG A 156 -11.66 4.71 -4.16
N SER A 157 -12.42 3.61 -4.18
CA SER A 157 -12.90 3.02 -5.44
C SER A 157 -13.98 3.88 -6.11
N GLY A 158 -14.79 4.61 -5.33
CA GLY A 158 -15.74 5.60 -5.81
C GLY A 158 -15.17 7.02 -5.64
N GLU A 159 -14.72 7.62 -6.73
CA GLU A 159 -14.06 8.93 -6.74
C GLU A 159 -14.79 9.94 -7.63
N THR A 160 -14.66 11.22 -7.26
CA THR A 160 -15.09 12.37 -8.06
C THR A 160 -13.89 12.99 -8.79
N GLU A 161 -14.10 14.11 -9.45
CA GLU A 161 -13.06 14.96 -10.03
C GLU A 161 -12.24 15.75 -9.00
N ASP A 162 -12.67 15.75 -7.72
CA ASP A 162 -11.96 16.42 -6.64
C ASP A 162 -10.51 15.90 -6.53
N ALA A 163 -9.52 16.80 -6.50
CA ALA A 163 -8.12 16.44 -6.50
C ALA A 163 -7.40 16.72 -5.17
N PHE A 164 -8.14 17.05 -4.10
CA PHE A 164 -7.63 17.50 -2.79
C PHE A 164 -6.57 16.57 -2.20
N MET A 165 -6.69 15.26 -2.42
CA MET A 165 -5.72 14.29 -1.93
C MET A 165 -4.29 14.49 -2.49
N SER A 166 -4.16 15.12 -3.65
CA SER A 166 -2.87 15.49 -4.23
C SER A 166 -2.20 16.58 -3.40
N ASP A 167 -2.95 17.64 -3.09
CA ASP A 167 -2.53 18.73 -2.21
C ASP A 167 -2.26 18.23 -0.79
N LEU A 168 -3.08 17.31 -0.27
CA LEU A 168 -2.86 16.67 1.02
C LEU A 168 -1.55 15.87 1.03
N ALA A 169 -1.29 15.07 -0.01
CA ALA A 169 -0.07 14.27 -0.10
C ALA A 169 1.19 15.14 -0.13
N VAL A 170 1.18 16.21 -0.93
CA VAL A 170 2.32 17.13 -1.04
C VAL A 170 2.46 17.99 0.22
N GLY A 171 1.37 18.62 0.67
CA GLY A 171 1.37 19.56 1.80
C GLY A 171 1.71 18.91 3.14
N THR A 172 1.39 17.63 3.31
CA THR A 172 1.83 16.86 4.48
C THR A 172 3.18 16.18 4.27
N GLY A 173 3.74 16.25 3.07
CA GLY A 173 4.97 15.55 2.66
C GLY A 173 4.85 14.04 2.77
N ALA A 174 3.68 13.46 2.52
CA ALA A 174 3.39 12.02 2.74
C ALA A 174 4.38 11.10 2.01
N GLY A 175 4.90 11.57 0.86
CA GLY A 175 5.93 10.88 0.07
C GLY A 175 5.37 9.86 -0.93
N GLN A 176 4.17 9.33 -0.68
CA GLN A 176 3.51 8.35 -1.55
C GLN A 176 2.02 8.65 -1.71
N ILE A 177 1.47 8.30 -2.87
CA ILE A 177 0.05 8.47 -3.20
C ILE A 177 -0.49 7.28 -4.03
N LYS A 178 -1.69 6.79 -3.69
CA LYS A 178 -2.39 5.69 -4.39
C LYS A 178 -3.73 6.20 -4.93
N ILE A 179 -3.76 6.55 -6.22
CA ILE A 179 -4.87 7.28 -6.87
C ILE A 179 -5.45 6.59 -8.11
N GLY A 180 -5.18 5.30 -8.28
CA GLY A 180 -5.72 4.50 -9.38
C GLY A 180 -4.91 4.60 -10.68
N SER A 181 -5.44 3.99 -11.74
CA SER A 181 -4.77 3.92 -13.05
C SER A 181 -5.00 5.18 -13.88
N LEU A 182 -4.18 5.40 -14.91
CA LEU A 182 -4.31 6.48 -15.88
C LEU A 182 -5.44 6.24 -16.90
N ARG A 183 -6.68 6.04 -16.43
CA ARG A 183 -7.81 5.63 -17.28
C ARG A 183 -9.05 6.52 -17.20
N THR A 184 -9.38 7.07 -16.04
CA THR A 184 -10.64 7.80 -15.84
C THR A 184 -10.37 9.25 -15.46
N SER A 185 -11.28 10.17 -15.80
CA SER A 185 -11.12 11.58 -15.42
C SER A 185 -11.01 11.76 -13.90
N SER A 186 -11.71 10.96 -13.12
CA SER A 186 -11.65 10.99 -11.65
C SER A 186 -10.27 10.66 -11.09
N THR A 187 -9.49 9.81 -11.76
CA THR A 187 -8.12 9.46 -11.36
C THR A 187 -7.10 10.42 -11.97
N VAL A 188 -7.24 10.73 -13.26
CA VAL A 188 -6.39 11.68 -13.99
C VAL A 188 -6.45 13.09 -13.41
N ALA A 189 -7.58 13.53 -12.83
CA ALA A 189 -7.67 14.83 -12.17
C ALA A 189 -6.63 15.01 -11.04
N LYS A 190 -6.33 13.95 -10.28
CA LYS A 190 -5.31 13.96 -9.22
C LYS A 190 -3.90 14.04 -9.80
N TYR A 191 -3.60 13.26 -10.84
CA TYR A 191 -2.32 13.37 -11.55
C TYR A 191 -2.10 14.78 -12.13
N ASN A 192 -3.12 15.36 -12.75
CA ASN A 192 -3.05 16.73 -13.27
C ASN A 192 -2.81 17.75 -12.16
N GLN A 193 -3.36 17.53 -10.96
CA GLN A 193 -3.11 18.41 -9.83
C GLN A 193 -1.68 18.28 -9.32
N LEU A 194 -1.10 17.09 -9.28
CA LEU A 194 0.32 16.90 -8.94
C LEU A 194 1.24 17.65 -9.92
N LEU A 195 0.94 17.61 -11.22
CA LEU A 195 1.68 18.37 -12.24
C LEU A 195 1.59 19.89 -12.01
N ARG A 196 0.40 20.42 -11.67
CA ARG A 196 0.24 21.85 -11.34
C ARG A 196 1.02 22.25 -10.09
N ILE A 197 1.02 21.39 -9.07
CA ILE A 197 1.79 21.64 -7.84
C ILE A 197 3.29 21.66 -8.16
N GLU A 198 3.78 20.69 -8.93
CA GLU A 198 5.19 20.64 -9.37
C GLU A 198 5.57 21.89 -10.17
N GLU A 199 4.74 22.31 -11.14
CA GLU A 199 4.95 23.53 -11.92
C GLU A 199 4.99 24.79 -11.05
N ALA A 200 4.12 24.88 -10.04
CA ALA A 200 3.96 26.07 -9.22
C ALA A 200 5.07 26.25 -8.16
N CYS A 201 5.54 25.17 -7.54
CA CYS A 201 6.48 25.26 -6.41
C CYS A 201 7.73 24.38 -6.50
N GLY A 202 7.88 23.55 -7.54
CA GLY A 202 9.04 22.69 -7.72
C GLY A 202 9.23 21.69 -6.58
N ALA A 203 8.13 21.18 -6.01
CA ALA A 203 8.17 20.23 -4.91
C ALA A 203 9.06 19.01 -5.27
N PRO A 204 10.01 18.61 -4.40
CA PRO A 204 10.94 17.53 -4.73
C PRO A 204 10.22 16.19 -4.86
N TYR A 205 10.51 15.44 -5.92
CA TYR A 205 10.06 14.07 -6.08
C TYR A 205 10.90 13.13 -5.20
N PRO A 206 10.30 12.41 -4.24
CA PRO A 206 11.06 11.64 -3.26
C PRO A 206 11.64 10.33 -3.83
N GLY A 207 11.15 9.84 -4.98
CA GLY A 207 11.62 8.59 -5.58
C GLY A 207 11.63 7.42 -4.59
N LEU A 208 12.69 6.62 -4.62
CA LEU A 208 12.81 5.42 -3.77
C LEU A 208 13.01 5.74 -2.28
N SER A 209 13.37 6.96 -1.89
CA SER A 209 13.58 7.30 -0.48
C SER A 209 12.27 7.42 0.31
N ALA A 210 11.12 7.46 -0.37
CA ALA A 210 9.81 7.43 0.28
C ALA A 210 9.41 6.04 0.78
N LEU A 211 10.07 4.97 0.31
CA LEU A 211 9.75 3.59 0.66
C LEU A 211 10.44 3.18 1.96
N THR A 212 9.72 2.50 2.85
CA THR A 212 10.31 1.87 4.04
C THR A 212 10.77 0.44 3.76
N GLY A 213 11.59 -0.12 4.66
CA GLY A 213 12.00 -1.52 4.61
C GLY A 213 13.02 -1.86 3.50
N ARG A 214 13.79 -0.90 2.98
CA ARG A 214 14.90 -1.20 2.06
C ARG A 214 16.23 -0.96 2.78
N SER A 215 16.76 -1.98 3.45
CA SER A 215 18.16 -1.99 3.96
C SER A 215 19.11 -2.52 2.90
#